data_AF-A0A843FZQ4-F1
#
_entry.id   AF-A0A843FZQ4-F1
#
_cell.length_a   1.000
_cell.length_b   1.000
_cell.length_c   1.000
_cell.angle_alpha   90.00
_cell.angle_beta   90.00
_cell.angle_gamma   90.00
#
_symmetry.space_group_name_H-M   'P 1'
#
loop_
_entity.id
_entity.type
_entity.pdbx_description
1 polymer ?
#
loop_
_entity_poly.entity_id
_entity_poly.type
_entity_poly.pdbx_seq_one_letter_code
_entity_poly.pdbx_strand_id
1 'polypeptide(L)'
;MEEELPEYNICPKCGRRSTPYSETCWYCKTPFFKSQDEIEETVQESPAEEELETVTPCRLESMNFAERMFAYNLLLNGEMLLEFCDCEICRNAYNDLKELLNAAGAEIRDDTESIRGITFDMSVLNF
;
A
#
# COMPACT_ATOMS: atom_id res chain seq x y z
N MET A 1 -14.68 -14.93 26.89
CA MET A 1 -13.38 -14.29 26.58
C MET A 1 -13.52 -13.91 25.12
N GLU A 2 -13.78 -12.65 24.83
CA GLU A 2 -13.80 -12.18 23.44
C GLU A 2 -12.33 -12.16 23.00
N GLU A 3 -11.96 -13.04 22.07
CA GLU A 3 -10.66 -12.95 21.43
C GLU A 3 -10.63 -11.67 20.60
N GLU A 4 -9.84 -10.68 21.02
CA GLU A 4 -9.56 -9.51 20.22
C GLU A 4 -8.83 -9.97 18.95
N LEU A 5 -9.45 -9.73 17.80
CA LEU A 5 -8.81 -9.97 16.52
C LEU A 5 -7.57 -9.06 16.41
N PRO A 6 -6.48 -9.53 15.78
CA PRO A 6 -5.34 -8.67 15.52
C PRO A 6 -5.75 -7.48 14.65
N GLU A 7 -5.05 -6.36 14.79
CA GLU A 7 -5.34 -5.15 14.02
C GLU A 7 -5.15 -5.38 12.50
N TYR A 8 -4.19 -6.24 12.14
CA TYR A 8 -3.87 -6.62 10.76
C TYR A 8 -3.36 -8.07 10.67
N ASN A 9 -3.50 -8.67 9.47
CA ASN A 9 -2.78 -9.88 9.09
C ASN A 9 -1.50 -9.51 8.32
N ILE A 10 -0.36 -10.10 8.66
CA ILE A 10 0.90 -9.90 7.93
C ILE A 10 1.09 -11.06 6.93
N CYS A 11 1.28 -10.75 5.65
CA CYS A 11 1.45 -11.78 4.64
C CYS A 11 2.73 -12.59 4.87
N PRO A 12 2.66 -13.91 5.04
CA PRO A 12 3.85 -14.74 5.29
C PRO A 12 4.80 -14.79 4.08
N LYS A 13 4.31 -14.47 2.88
CA LYS A 13 5.11 -14.48 1.65
C LYS A 13 5.79 -13.15 1.37
N CYS A 14 5.10 -12.03 1.59
CA CYS A 14 5.57 -10.72 1.15
C CYS A 14 5.66 -9.68 2.26
N GLY A 15 5.40 -10.04 3.52
CA GLY A 15 5.49 -9.15 4.69
C GLY A 15 4.43 -8.04 4.75
N ARG A 16 3.59 -7.88 3.72
CA ARG A 16 2.63 -6.78 3.63
C ARG A 16 1.41 -6.98 4.52
N ARG A 17 0.95 -5.91 5.14
CA ARG A 17 -0.24 -5.89 6.00
C ARG A 17 -1.50 -6.05 5.18
N SER A 18 -2.51 -6.73 5.72
CA SER A 18 -3.83 -6.95 5.13
C SER A 18 -4.89 -6.88 6.23
N THR A 19 -6.16 -6.70 5.86
CA THR A 19 -7.24 -6.69 6.85
C THR A 19 -7.31 -8.01 7.63
N PRO A 20 -7.69 -8.00 8.91
CA PRO A 20 -7.78 -9.23 9.71
C PRO A 20 -8.83 -10.21 9.19
N TYR A 21 -9.80 -9.71 8.42
CA TYR A 21 -10.86 -10.50 7.80
C TYR A 21 -10.47 -11.10 6.44
N SER A 22 -9.33 -10.72 5.87
CA SER A 22 -8.91 -11.21 4.55
C SER A 22 -8.47 -12.68 4.60
N GLU A 23 -8.95 -13.48 3.64
CA GLU A 23 -8.50 -14.87 3.46
C GLU A 23 -7.20 -14.95 2.65
N THR A 24 -6.88 -13.91 1.88
CA THR A 24 -5.68 -13.84 1.05
C THR A 24 -5.05 -12.45 1.11
N CYS A 25 -3.73 -12.37 0.97
CA CYS A 25 -2.99 -11.11 0.90
C CYS A 25 -3.43 -10.29 -0.30
N TRP A 26 -3.81 -9.03 -0.07
CA TRP A 26 -4.30 -8.15 -1.14
C TRP A 26 -3.25 -7.94 -2.24
N TYR A 27 -1.96 -7.95 -1.89
CA TYR A 27 -0.85 -7.71 -2.80
C TYR A 27 -0.51 -8.95 -3.64
N CYS A 28 -0.06 -10.03 -3.01
CA CYS A 28 0.44 -11.21 -3.72
C CYS A 28 -0.57 -12.36 -3.87
N LYS A 29 -1.79 -12.20 -3.32
CA LYS A 29 -2.87 -13.19 -3.30
C LYS A 29 -2.53 -14.51 -2.59
N THR A 30 -1.48 -14.52 -1.77
CA THR A 30 -1.14 -15.68 -0.92
C THR A 30 -2.21 -15.87 0.14
N PRO A 31 -2.73 -17.10 0.36
CA PRO A 31 -3.70 -17.36 1.41
C PRO A 31 -3.10 -17.16 2.81
N PHE A 32 -3.89 -16.58 3.71
CA PHE A 32 -3.63 -16.62 5.14
C PHE A 32 -4.14 -17.97 5.64
N PHE A 33 -3.24 -18.95 5.78
CA PHE A 33 -3.62 -20.26 6.32
C PHE A 33 -4.16 -20.06 7.73
N LYS A 34 -5.47 -20.21 7.92
CA LYS A 34 -6.11 -20.29 9.23
C LYS A 34 -6.03 -21.72 9.74
N SER A 35 -4.86 -22.17 10.17
CA SER A 35 -4.78 -23.28 11.15
C SER A 35 -4.69 -22.65 12.53
N GLN A 36 -5.56 -23.08 13.44
CA GLN A 36 -5.67 -22.59 14.83
C GLN A 36 -4.46 -22.94 15.71
N ASP A 37 -3.41 -23.53 15.15
CA ASP A 37 -2.19 -23.93 15.85
C ASP A 37 -1.01 -23.51 14.99
N GLU A 38 -0.46 -22.31 15.23
CA GLU A 38 0.93 -21.88 14.96
C GLU A 38 1.03 -20.37 15.22
N ILE A 39 0.89 -19.97 16.49
CA ILE A 39 1.37 -18.67 16.99
C ILE A 39 2.50 -18.95 17.97
N GLU A 40 3.53 -19.65 17.52
CA GLU A 40 4.84 -19.61 18.16
C GLU A 40 5.89 -19.71 17.06
N GLU A 41 6.37 -18.58 16.57
CA GLU A 41 7.82 -18.33 16.59
C GLU A 41 8.13 -16.85 16.38
N THR A 42 9.03 -16.41 17.24
CA THR A 42 9.57 -15.07 17.39
C THR A 42 10.37 -14.69 16.15
N VAL A 43 10.04 -13.58 15.48
CA VAL A 43 10.99 -12.95 14.55
C VAL A 43 11.58 -11.73 15.25
N GLN A 44 12.88 -11.86 15.51
CA GLN A 44 13.74 -10.89 16.14
C GLN A 44 13.63 -9.52 15.48
N GLU A 45 13.51 -8.50 16.33
CA GLU A 45 13.81 -7.10 15.99
C GLU A 45 15.24 -7.02 15.45
N SER A 46 15.37 -6.83 14.14
CA SER A 46 16.50 -6.10 13.56
C SER A 46 15.99 -4.71 13.20
N PRO A 47 16.73 -3.62 13.47
CA PRO A 47 16.40 -2.30 12.93
C PRO A 47 16.77 -2.32 11.45
N ALA A 48 15.97 -3.03 10.65
CA ALA A 48 15.95 -2.83 9.22
C ALA A 48 15.29 -1.47 9.01
N GLU A 49 15.91 -0.60 8.23
CA GLU A 49 15.24 0.59 7.71
C GLU A 49 13.92 0.11 7.10
N GLU A 50 12.78 0.42 7.76
CA GLU A 50 11.46 -0.03 7.32
C GLU A 50 11.17 0.63 5.96
N GLU A 51 11.45 -0.08 4.87
CA GLU A 51 10.96 0.31 3.56
C GLU A 51 9.43 0.29 3.60
N LEU A 52 8.83 1.48 3.57
CA LEU A 52 7.38 1.62 3.55
C LEU A 52 6.78 0.82 2.40
N GLU A 53 5.67 0.14 2.69
CA GLU A 53 4.93 -0.62 1.69
C GLU A 53 4.52 0.27 0.50
N THR A 54 4.57 -0.25 -0.74
CA THR A 54 4.11 0.50 -1.93
C THR A 54 2.86 -0.07 -2.58
N VAL A 55 2.02 0.76 -3.19
CA VAL A 55 0.90 0.29 -4.02
C VAL A 55 0.76 1.14 -5.28
N THR A 56 0.38 0.52 -6.40
CA THR A 56 0.13 1.26 -7.64
C THR A 56 -1.35 1.59 -7.85
N PRO A 57 -1.68 2.73 -8.50
CA PRO A 57 -3.05 3.07 -8.88
C PRO A 57 -3.77 1.95 -9.64
N CYS A 58 -3.10 1.33 -10.63
CA CYS A 58 -3.68 0.23 -11.39
C CYS A 58 -3.99 -1.00 -10.52
N ARG A 59 -3.21 -1.22 -9.44
CA ARG A 59 -3.49 -2.30 -8.50
C ARG A 59 -4.71 -1.99 -7.65
N LEU A 60 -4.82 -0.76 -7.14
CA LEU A 60 -5.98 -0.30 -6.36
C LEU A 60 -7.29 -0.50 -7.13
N GLU A 61 -7.32 -0.19 -8.43
CA GLU A 61 -8.51 -0.40 -9.26
C GLU A 61 -8.95 -1.87 -9.35
N SER A 62 -8.00 -2.81 -9.32
CA SER A 62 -8.26 -4.25 -9.37
C SER A 62 -8.66 -4.87 -8.02
N MET A 63 -8.53 -4.13 -6.92
CA MET A 63 -8.87 -4.62 -5.59
C MET A 63 -10.37 -4.65 -5.36
N ASN A 64 -10.83 -5.56 -4.50
CA ASN A 64 -12.20 -5.48 -3.99
C ASN A 64 -12.36 -4.26 -3.05
N PHE A 65 -13.60 -3.95 -2.69
CA PHE A 65 -13.91 -2.78 -1.87
C PHE A 65 -13.14 -2.76 -0.53
N ALA A 66 -13.13 -3.86 0.22
CA ALA A 66 -12.50 -3.91 1.54
C ALA A 66 -10.97 -3.77 1.46
N GLU A 67 -10.34 -4.46 0.50
CA GLU A 67 -8.90 -4.33 0.22
C GLU A 67 -8.53 -2.89 -0.15
N ARG A 68 -9.34 -2.26 -1.01
CA ARG A 68 -9.10 -0.90 -1.49
C ARG A 68 -9.25 0.14 -0.38
N MET A 69 -10.29 0.04 0.45
CA MET A 69 -10.49 0.93 1.59
C MET A 69 -9.36 0.81 2.61
N PHE A 70 -8.87 -0.41 2.84
CA PHE A 70 -7.72 -0.65 3.71
C PHE A 70 -6.44 0.00 3.14
N ALA A 71 -6.15 -0.20 1.85
CA ALA A 71 -5.01 0.42 1.21
C ALA A 71 -5.07 1.96 1.26
N TYR A 72 -6.26 2.56 1.06
CA TYR A 72 -6.43 4.01 1.23
C TYR A 72 -6.17 4.48 2.66
N ASN A 73 -6.59 3.72 3.67
CA ASN A 73 -6.30 4.07 5.05
C ASN A 73 -4.79 4.12 5.32
N LEU A 74 -4.05 3.10 4.87
CA LEU A 74 -2.58 3.08 5.01
C LEU A 74 -1.90 4.23 4.24
N LEU A 75 -2.34 4.52 3.01
CA LEU A 75 -1.83 5.62 2.21
C LEU A 75 -2.02 6.98 2.89
N LEU A 76 -3.22 7.23 3.43
CA LEU A 76 -3.55 8.51 4.06
C LEU A 76 -2.86 8.70 5.43
N ASN A 77 -2.53 7.62 6.13
CA ASN A 77 -1.79 7.65 7.38
C ASN A 77 -0.26 7.74 7.20
N GLY A 78 0.26 7.67 5.97
CA GLY A 78 1.70 7.67 5.70
C GLY A 78 2.37 6.32 5.98
N GLU A 79 1.58 5.26 6.13
CA GLU A 79 2.04 3.90 6.40
C GLU A 79 2.29 3.10 5.10
N MET A 80 1.93 3.69 3.96
CA MET A 80 2.10 3.13 2.62
C MET A 80 2.37 4.28 1.64
N LEU A 81 3.21 4.02 0.64
CA LEU A 81 3.50 4.95 -0.45
C LEU A 81 2.75 4.54 -1.72
N LEU A 82 2.33 5.54 -2.48
CA LEU A 82 1.84 5.34 -3.84
C LEU A 82 3.05 5.22 -4.77
N GLU A 83 3.14 4.14 -5.53
CA GLU A 83 4.17 3.96 -6.57
C GLU A 83 3.51 3.96 -7.95
N PHE A 84 4.23 4.35 -8.98
CA PHE A 84 3.71 4.31 -10.35
C PHE A 84 4.43 3.26 -11.19
N CYS A 85 3.68 2.71 -12.14
CA CYS A 85 4.22 1.95 -13.27
C CYS A 85 3.84 2.67 -14.57
N ASP A 86 4.38 2.24 -15.71
CA ASP A 86 4.16 2.93 -16.98
C ASP A 86 2.82 2.61 -17.68
N CYS A 87 1.89 1.91 -17.01
CA CYS A 87 0.58 1.63 -17.60
C CYS A 87 -0.32 2.87 -17.64
N GLU A 88 -1.38 2.84 -18.46
CA GLU A 88 -2.29 3.95 -18.69
C GLU A 88 -2.93 4.49 -17.39
N ILE A 89 -3.45 3.61 -16.54
CA ILE A 89 -4.08 4.01 -15.26
C ILE A 89 -3.09 4.77 -14.37
N CYS A 90 -1.86 4.26 -14.25
CA CYS A 90 -0.83 4.91 -13.44
C CYS A 90 -0.37 6.24 -14.05
N ARG A 91 -0.27 6.34 -15.39
CA ARG A 91 0.07 7.59 -16.08
C ARG A 91 -1.01 8.66 -15.87
N ASN A 92 -2.28 8.29 -15.99
CA ASN A 92 -3.39 9.20 -15.75
C ASN A 92 -3.39 9.67 -14.28
N ALA A 93 -3.29 8.74 -13.33
CA ALA A 93 -3.24 9.08 -11.90
C ALA A 93 -2.03 9.96 -11.54
N TYR A 94 -0.86 9.72 -12.15
CA TYR A 94 0.32 10.57 -11.95
C TYR A 94 0.11 11.98 -12.49
N ASN A 95 -0.49 12.11 -13.67
CA ASN A 95 -0.82 13.41 -14.26
C ASN A 95 -1.81 14.18 -13.38
N ASP A 96 -2.87 13.54 -12.89
CA ASP A 96 -3.85 14.14 -11.97
C ASP A 96 -3.18 14.62 -10.68
N LEU A 97 -2.33 13.79 -10.09
CA LEU A 97 -1.56 14.14 -8.89
C LEU A 97 -0.63 15.34 -9.15
N LYS A 98 0.05 15.33 -10.29
CA LYS A 98 0.94 16.42 -10.69
C LYS A 98 0.20 17.72 -10.90
N GLU A 99 -0.97 17.70 -11.54
CA GLU A 99 -1.83 18.88 -11.68
C GLU A 99 -2.22 19.44 -10.31
N LEU A 100 -2.60 18.57 -9.37
CA LEU A 100 -2.93 18.95 -8.00
C LEU A 100 -1.73 19.59 -7.28
N LEU A 101 -0.53 19.00 -7.39
CA LEU A 101 0.69 19.50 -6.76
C LEU A 101 1.17 20.82 -7.39
N ASN A 102 1.03 20.97 -8.71
CA ASN A 102 1.32 22.23 -9.40
C ASN A 102 0.36 23.34 -8.97
N ALA A 103 -0.94 23.04 -8.81
CA ALA A 103 -1.91 23.98 -8.26
C ALA A 103 -1.57 24.39 -6.82
N ALA A 104 -0.94 23.50 -6.04
CA ALA A 104 -0.43 23.78 -4.71
C ALA A 104 0.95 24.48 -4.68
N GLY A 105 1.58 24.71 -5.84
CA GLY A 105 2.84 25.46 -5.98
C GLY A 105 4.13 24.62 -5.92
N ALA A 106 4.07 23.30 -6.08
CA ALA A 106 5.25 22.41 -5.98
C ALA A 106 6.17 22.42 -7.23
N GLU A 107 5.72 22.95 -8.37
CA GLU A 107 6.46 23.04 -9.65
C GLU A 107 7.16 21.73 -10.10
N ILE A 108 6.38 20.66 -10.31
CA ILE A 108 6.92 19.38 -10.79
C ILE A 108 7.14 19.43 -12.31
N ARG A 109 8.39 19.38 -12.75
CA ARG A 109 8.79 19.39 -14.17
C ARG A 109 8.78 17.97 -14.79
N ASP A 110 8.43 17.90 -16.08
CA ASP A 110 8.20 16.65 -16.82
C ASP A 110 9.32 16.33 -17.80
N ASP A 111 10.46 15.90 -17.27
CA ASP A 111 11.59 15.51 -18.13
C ASP A 111 11.78 13.98 -18.17
N THR A 112 10.83 13.21 -17.62
CA THR A 112 10.95 11.76 -17.44
C THR A 112 10.07 10.98 -18.42
N GLU A 113 10.69 10.21 -19.31
CA GLU A 113 10.01 9.30 -20.25
C GLU A 113 9.23 8.17 -19.54
N SER A 114 9.66 7.82 -18.32
CA SER A 114 9.10 6.77 -17.48
C SER A 114 8.76 7.33 -16.10
N ILE A 115 7.59 6.95 -15.59
CA ILE A 115 7.15 7.28 -14.22
C ILE A 115 7.39 6.12 -13.26
N ARG A 116 8.00 5.03 -13.74
CA ARG A 116 8.18 3.82 -12.96
C ARG A 116 9.10 4.04 -11.77
N GLY A 117 8.69 3.58 -10.59
CA GLY A 117 9.48 3.69 -9.37
C GLY A 117 9.44 5.08 -8.72
N ILE A 118 8.71 6.04 -9.30
CA ILE A 118 8.35 7.26 -8.58
C ILE A 118 7.41 6.84 -7.45
N THR A 119 7.75 7.27 -6.23
CA THR A 119 6.94 7.05 -5.03
C THR A 119 6.42 8.38 -4.48
N PHE A 120 5.20 8.37 -3.94
CA PHE A 120 4.55 9.53 -3.36
C PHE A 120 3.88 9.17 -2.03
N ASP A 121 4.15 9.96 -1.00
CA ASP A 121 3.49 9.87 0.29
C ASP A 121 2.19 10.67 0.24
N MET A 122 1.04 10.00 0.30
CA MET A 122 -0.26 10.65 0.23
C MET A 122 -0.63 11.41 1.51
N SER A 123 0.01 11.12 2.64
CA SER A 123 -0.27 11.79 3.91
C SER A 123 0.10 13.28 3.91
N VAL A 124 0.96 13.70 2.98
CA VAL A 124 1.35 15.11 2.81
C VAL A 124 0.24 15.96 2.19
N LEU A 125 -0.77 15.33 1.60
CA LEU A 125 -1.94 16.01 1.08
C LEU A 125 -2.87 16.33 2.26
N ASN A 126 -2.86 17.58 2.71
CA ASN A 126 -3.80 18.08 3.71
C ASN A 126 -5.21 18.17 3.09
N PHE A 127 -6.01 17.11 3.26
CA PHE A 127 -7.43 17.08 2.91
C PHE A 127 -8.33 17.53 4.06
#